data_AF-A0A957JYB4-F1
#
_entry.id   AF-A0A957JYB4-F1
#
_cell.length_a   1.000
_cell.length_b   1.000
_cell.length_c   1.000
_cell.angle_alpha   90.00
_cell.angle_beta   90.00
_cell.angle_gamma   90.00
#
_symmetry.space_group_name_H-M   'P 1'
#
loop_
_entity.id
_entity.type
_entity.pdbx_description
1 polymer ?
#
loop_
_entity_poly.entity_id
_entity_poly.type
_entity_poly.pdbx_seq_one_letter_code
_entity_poly.pdbx_strand_id
1 'polypeptide(L)'
;MTTPHPPEYETLVGQLGRWDRRRLVNLALTWLPRGLLAGLMVAALAAAAARLRPLLDEQQLLLIIAITGALGLLAGLVWTLVQRHDLAQRARFADRQFRLQERSATAVEIQTGRLTVPPIFADQQLEDTLRAVDNVDTGAQFPFKLNWQDFAMLLGAATLLTVAYILPNPQIPKLMQQRAITESIEEQIGVLEVLEEEILNNPELTDEEKEALLEPIQSALSELGQPGISQEEAVASLSEAEAELRVLEEENAVPAGDILNEAGSSLADNQ
;
A
#
# COMPACT_ATOMS: atom_id res chain seq x y z
N MET A 1 -25.76 33.99 -14.02
CA MET A 1 -25.48 35.02 -15.04
C MET A 1 -24.23 35.76 -14.58
N THR A 2 -23.07 35.44 -15.16
CA THR A 2 -21.81 36.14 -14.87
C THR A 2 -21.82 37.44 -15.67
N THR A 3 -21.84 38.58 -14.99
CA THR A 3 -21.57 39.87 -15.63
C THR A 3 -20.19 39.81 -16.27
N PRO A 4 -20.03 40.22 -17.55
CA PRO A 4 -18.72 40.25 -18.17
C PRO A 4 -17.82 41.19 -17.37
N HIS A 5 -16.70 40.66 -16.89
CA HIS A 5 -15.70 41.45 -16.18
C HIS A 5 -14.84 42.23 -17.19
N PRO A 6 -14.26 43.37 -16.79
CA PRO A 6 -13.31 44.07 -17.65
C PRO A 6 -12.09 43.17 -17.94
N PRO A 7 -11.47 43.26 -19.14
CA PRO A 7 -10.32 42.43 -19.53
C PRO A 7 -9.11 42.60 -18.58
N GLU A 8 -9.01 43.78 -17.97
CA GLU A 8 -8.04 44.11 -16.93
C GLU A 8 -8.19 43.23 -15.68
N TYR A 9 -9.41 42.90 -15.29
CA TYR A 9 -9.67 42.02 -14.16
C TYR A 9 -9.27 40.57 -14.47
N GLU A 10 -9.51 40.10 -15.68
CA GLU A 10 -9.04 38.77 -16.10
C GLU A 10 -7.51 38.68 -16.08
N THR A 11 -6.82 39.77 -16.44
CA THR A 11 -5.36 39.87 -16.34
C THR A 11 -4.89 39.72 -14.90
N LEU A 12 -5.53 40.42 -13.95
CA LEU A 12 -5.26 40.30 -12.52
C LEU A 12 -5.50 38.86 -12.03
N VAL A 13 -6.63 38.25 -12.37
CA VAL A 13 -6.95 36.85 -12.00
C VAL A 13 -5.90 35.88 -12.55
N GLY A 14 -5.44 36.09 -13.79
CA GLY A 14 -4.36 35.33 -14.40
C GLY A 14 -3.02 35.46 -13.66
N GLN A 15 -2.65 36.68 -13.24
CA GLN A 15 -1.45 36.96 -12.42
C GLN A 15 -1.52 36.22 -11.08
N LEU A 16 -2.63 36.38 -10.34
CA LEU A 16 -2.87 35.71 -9.07
C LEU A 16 -2.83 34.18 -9.20
N GLY A 17 -3.38 33.64 -10.30
CA GLY A 17 -3.31 32.21 -10.62
C GLY A 17 -1.88 31.71 -10.86
N ARG A 18 -1.03 32.49 -11.54
CA ARG A 18 0.39 32.15 -11.74
C ARG A 18 1.15 32.09 -10.42
N TRP A 19 0.92 33.06 -9.52
CA TRP A 19 1.55 33.08 -8.20
C TRP A 19 1.07 31.94 -7.30
N ASP A 20 -0.23 31.61 -7.33
CA ASP A 20 -0.76 30.46 -6.58
C ASP A 20 -0.21 29.13 -7.11
N ARG A 21 -0.09 28.96 -8.43
CA ARG A 21 0.57 27.78 -9.01
C ARG A 21 2.01 27.65 -8.53
N ARG A 22 2.78 28.74 -8.52
CA ARG A 22 4.15 28.74 -8.00
C ARG A 22 4.21 28.39 -6.51
N ARG A 23 3.23 28.85 -5.71
CA ARG A 23 3.08 28.48 -4.29
C ARG A 23 2.82 26.99 -4.14
N LEU A 24 1.92 26.42 -4.93
CA LEU A 24 1.62 24.99 -4.92
C LEU A 24 2.84 24.15 -5.33
N VAL A 25 3.62 24.60 -6.32
CA VAL A 25 4.89 23.94 -6.69
C VAL A 25 5.87 23.96 -5.52
N ASN A 26 6.05 25.09 -4.85
CA ASN A 26 6.90 25.18 -3.65
C ASN A 26 6.45 24.24 -2.53
N LEU A 27 5.13 24.15 -2.32
CA LEU A 27 4.55 23.26 -1.33
C LEU A 27 4.77 21.78 -1.72
N ALA A 28 4.54 21.43 -2.99
CA ALA A 28 4.78 20.08 -3.51
C ALA A 28 6.26 19.68 -3.40
N LEU A 29 7.16 20.61 -3.69
CA LEU A 29 8.61 20.42 -3.59
C LEU A 29 9.08 20.15 -2.15
N THR A 30 8.28 20.54 -1.15
CA THR A 30 8.54 20.27 0.26
C THR A 30 7.83 18.99 0.73
N TRP A 31 6.57 18.79 0.37
CA TRP A 31 5.73 17.72 0.94
C TRP A 31 5.79 16.40 0.17
N LEU A 32 6.06 16.41 -1.15
CA LEU A 32 6.25 15.18 -1.91
C LEU A 32 7.46 14.37 -1.42
N PRO A 33 8.68 14.94 -1.30
CA PRO A 33 9.83 14.16 -0.81
C PRO A 33 9.62 13.70 0.64
N ARG A 34 8.97 14.49 1.49
CA ARG A 34 8.65 14.10 2.87
C ARG A 34 7.61 12.98 2.96
N GLY A 35 6.58 13.04 2.11
CA GLY A 35 5.58 12.00 2.00
C GLY A 35 6.21 10.69 1.52
N LEU A 36 7.01 10.76 0.46
CA LEU A 36 7.76 9.59 -0.02
C LEU A 36 8.72 9.04 1.04
N LEU A 37 9.47 9.91 1.72
CA LEU A 37 10.36 9.51 2.82
C LEU A 37 9.60 8.78 3.92
N ALA A 38 8.43 9.28 4.34
CA ALA A 38 7.60 8.61 5.34
C ALA A 38 7.18 7.21 4.87
N GLY A 39 6.77 7.06 3.61
CA GLY A 39 6.46 5.76 3.02
C GLY A 39 7.67 4.81 3.00
N LEU A 40 8.83 5.28 2.54
CA LEU A 40 10.05 4.48 2.51
C LEU A 40 10.55 4.11 3.90
N MET A 41 10.33 4.95 4.91
CA MET A 41 10.66 4.62 6.30
C MET A 41 9.79 3.47 6.82
N VAL A 42 8.50 3.41 6.46
CA VAL A 42 7.64 2.27 6.78
C VAL A 42 8.15 1.00 6.08
N ALA A 43 8.52 1.08 4.81
CA ALA A 43 9.12 -0.04 4.10
C ALA A 43 10.46 -0.49 4.73
N ALA A 44 11.28 0.45 5.19
CA ALA A 44 12.55 0.14 5.84
C ALA A 44 12.35 -0.60 7.17
N LEU A 45 11.32 -0.23 7.94
CA LEU A 45 10.93 -0.96 9.14
C LEU A 45 10.43 -2.38 8.81
N ALA A 46 9.63 -2.54 7.75
CA ALA A 46 9.19 -3.86 7.29
C ALA A 46 10.38 -4.73 6.84
N ALA A 47 11.33 -4.15 6.10
CA ALA A 47 12.56 -4.82 5.69
C ALA A 47 13.41 -5.26 6.90
N ALA A 48 13.53 -4.41 7.91
CA ALA A 48 14.24 -4.74 9.15
C ALA A 48 13.54 -5.87 9.91
N ALA A 49 12.21 -5.84 10.00
CA ALA A 49 11.42 -6.90 10.63
C ALA A 49 11.58 -8.25 9.90
N ALA A 50 11.60 -8.25 8.56
CA ALA A 50 11.80 -9.44 7.73
C ALA A 50 13.19 -10.06 7.80
N ARG A 51 14.16 -9.37 8.40
CA ARG A 51 15.47 -9.95 8.74
C ARG A 51 15.49 -10.63 10.10
N LEU A 52 14.56 -10.24 10.98
CA LEU A 52 14.42 -10.81 12.32
C LEU A 52 13.41 -11.96 12.34
N ARG A 53 12.41 -11.94 11.44
CA ARG A 53 11.42 -13.01 11.30
C ARG A 53 11.17 -13.36 9.83
N PRO A 54 11.05 -14.66 9.50
CA PRO A 54 10.72 -15.14 8.16
C PRO A 54 9.29 -14.70 7.81
N LEU A 55 9.12 -13.45 7.39
CA LEU A 55 7.81 -12.83 7.15
C LEU A 55 7.60 -12.45 5.69
N LEU A 56 8.65 -11.99 5.01
CA LEU A 56 8.53 -11.37 3.70
C LEU A 56 9.45 -12.04 2.68
N ASP A 57 8.88 -12.33 1.53
CA ASP A 57 9.61 -12.65 0.30
C ASP A 57 10.26 -11.39 -0.31
N GLU A 58 11.20 -11.58 -1.23
CA GLU A 58 11.79 -10.52 -2.04
C GLU A 58 10.72 -9.76 -2.85
N GLN A 59 9.78 -10.49 -3.47
CA GLN A 59 8.68 -9.88 -4.23
C GLN A 59 7.74 -9.08 -3.33
N GLN A 60 7.42 -9.62 -2.15
CA GLN A 60 6.57 -8.94 -1.17
C GLN A 60 7.23 -7.67 -0.63
N LEU A 61 8.55 -7.69 -0.43
CA LEU A 61 9.31 -6.50 -0.04
C LEU A 61 9.22 -5.40 -1.11
N LEU A 62 9.40 -5.74 -2.39
CA LEU A 62 9.25 -4.77 -3.48
C LEU A 62 7.83 -4.19 -3.56
N LEU A 63 6.80 -5.03 -3.37
CA LEU A 63 5.42 -4.58 -3.31
C LEU A 63 5.18 -3.64 -2.12
N ILE A 64 5.71 -3.95 -0.93
CA ILE A 64 5.61 -3.08 0.24
C ILE A 64 6.29 -1.73 -0.02
N ILE A 65 7.51 -1.72 -0.58
CA ILE A 65 8.21 -0.49 -0.96
C ILE A 65 7.37 0.33 -1.94
N ALA A 66 6.83 -0.31 -2.98
CA ALA A 66 6.02 0.35 -4.00
C ALA A 66 4.72 0.94 -3.41
N ILE A 67 3.97 0.14 -2.64
CA ILE A 67 2.68 0.55 -2.05
C ILE A 67 2.90 1.67 -1.03
N THR A 68 3.80 1.48 -0.07
CA THR A 68 4.04 2.49 0.98
C THR A 68 4.64 3.76 0.42
N GLY A 69 5.55 3.66 -0.56
CA GLY A 69 6.08 4.81 -1.29
C GLY A 69 4.99 5.56 -2.07
N ALA A 70 4.12 4.84 -2.77
CA ALA A 70 3.00 5.42 -3.49
C ALA A 70 1.99 6.09 -2.54
N LEU A 71 1.63 5.45 -1.43
CA LEU A 71 0.74 6.01 -0.41
C LEU A 71 1.35 7.27 0.23
N GLY A 72 2.66 7.24 0.51
CA GLY A 72 3.39 8.41 1.02
C GLY A 72 3.37 9.58 0.04
N LEU A 73 3.62 9.32 -1.25
CA LEU A 73 3.50 10.33 -2.31
C LEU A 73 2.08 10.87 -2.45
N LEU A 74 1.08 9.99 -2.44
CA LEU A 74 -0.33 10.37 -2.49
C LEU A 74 -0.71 11.25 -1.30
N ALA A 75 -0.28 10.90 -0.08
CA ALA A 75 -0.51 11.73 1.10
C ALA A 75 0.12 13.12 0.96
N GLY A 76 1.37 13.18 0.49
CA GLY A 76 2.04 14.46 0.19
C GLY A 76 1.32 15.27 -0.87
N LEU A 77 0.84 14.62 -1.93
CA LEU A 77 0.06 15.27 -2.99
C LEU A 77 -1.29 15.77 -2.48
N VAL A 78 -2.07 14.93 -1.80
CA VAL A 78 -3.36 15.30 -1.21
C VAL A 78 -3.18 16.50 -0.29
N TRP A 79 -2.16 16.48 0.58
CA TRP A 79 -1.86 17.62 1.45
C TRP A 79 -1.62 18.91 0.66
N THR A 80 -0.91 18.85 -0.46
CA THR A 80 -0.68 20.04 -1.32
C THR A 80 -1.97 20.52 -1.99
N LEU A 81 -2.85 19.60 -2.38
CA LEU A 81 -4.10 19.91 -3.06
C LEU A 81 -5.17 20.48 -2.12
N VAL A 82 -5.20 20.02 -0.86
CA VAL A 82 -6.10 20.57 0.18
C VAL A 82 -5.76 22.02 0.52
N GLN A 83 -4.51 22.44 0.31
CA GLN A 83 -4.05 23.81 0.56
C GLN A 83 -4.37 24.81 -0.58
N ARG A 84 -5.22 24.43 -1.55
CA ARG A 84 -5.64 25.31 -2.65
C ARG A 84 -6.43 26.51 -2.13
N HIS A 85 -6.05 27.70 -2.58
CA HIS A 85 -6.70 28.95 -2.20
C HIS A 85 -7.85 29.30 -3.15
N ASP A 86 -8.92 29.87 -2.59
CA ASP A 86 -9.94 30.58 -3.37
C ASP A 86 -9.39 31.91 -3.91
N LEU A 87 -10.15 32.60 -4.77
CA LEU A 87 -9.66 33.82 -5.42
C LEU A 87 -9.31 34.94 -4.41
N ALA A 88 -10.12 35.09 -3.36
CA ALA A 88 -9.89 36.09 -2.32
C ALA A 88 -8.63 35.77 -1.49
N GLN A 89 -8.41 34.50 -1.15
CA GLN A 89 -7.21 34.03 -0.46
C GLN A 89 -5.96 34.18 -1.32
N ARG A 90 -6.05 33.94 -2.65
CA ARG A 90 -4.94 34.20 -3.58
C ARG A 90 -4.54 35.67 -3.58
N ALA A 91 -5.51 36.58 -3.62
CA ALA A 91 -5.29 38.02 -3.58
C ALA A 91 -4.62 38.45 -2.25
N ARG A 92 -5.16 38.00 -1.11
CA ARG A 92 -4.56 38.28 0.22
C ARG A 92 -3.16 37.68 0.38
N PHE A 93 -2.92 36.49 -0.16
CA PHE A 93 -1.60 35.88 -0.19
C PHE A 93 -0.63 36.74 -1.00
N ALA A 94 -1.02 37.20 -2.19
CA ALA A 94 -0.20 38.07 -3.03
C ALA A 94 0.11 39.40 -2.33
N ASP A 95 -0.88 40.02 -1.68
CA ASP A 95 -0.68 41.27 -0.95
C ASP A 95 0.35 41.12 0.18
N ARG A 96 0.31 40.00 0.93
CA ARG A 96 1.28 39.72 2.00
C ARG A 96 2.65 39.36 1.46
N GLN A 97 2.71 38.52 0.43
CA GLN A 97 3.97 38.01 -0.12
C GLN A 97 4.76 39.10 -0.85
N PHE A 98 4.08 39.96 -1.60
CA PHE A 98 4.68 41.00 -2.44
C PHE A 98 4.47 42.42 -1.88
N ARG A 99 3.92 42.54 -0.67
CA ARG A 99 3.68 43.82 0.04
C ARG A 99 2.83 44.82 -0.75
N LEU A 100 1.79 44.34 -1.44
CA LEU A 100 0.92 45.17 -2.29
C LEU A 100 -0.11 46.01 -1.51
N GLN A 101 -0.04 46.06 -0.17
CA GLN A 101 -0.87 46.93 0.67
C GLN A 101 -2.39 46.74 0.42
N GLU A 102 -2.84 45.48 0.36
CA GLU A 102 -4.26 45.09 0.17
C GLU A 102 -4.87 45.42 -1.19
N ARG A 103 -4.10 46.01 -2.13
CA ARG A 103 -4.62 46.43 -3.45
C ARG A 103 -5.28 45.27 -4.21
N SER A 104 -4.66 44.08 -4.19
CA SER A 104 -5.19 42.91 -4.91
C SER A 104 -6.46 42.39 -4.26
N ALA A 105 -6.48 42.27 -2.92
CA ALA A 105 -7.65 41.82 -2.18
C ALA A 105 -8.83 42.79 -2.37
N THR A 106 -8.60 44.10 -2.27
CA THR A 106 -9.63 45.12 -2.48
C THR A 106 -10.17 45.09 -3.90
N ALA A 107 -9.30 45.00 -4.93
CA ALA A 107 -9.74 44.91 -6.33
C ALA A 107 -10.63 43.67 -6.57
N VAL A 108 -10.27 42.52 -6.00
CA VAL A 108 -11.08 41.30 -6.07
C VAL A 108 -12.40 41.44 -5.31
N GLU A 109 -12.40 42.02 -4.11
CA GLU A 109 -13.63 42.21 -3.32
C GLU A 109 -14.61 43.17 -4.00
N ILE A 110 -14.13 44.22 -4.67
CA ILE A 110 -14.96 45.12 -5.49
C ILE A 110 -15.56 44.37 -6.68
N GLN A 111 -14.74 43.68 -7.47
CA GLN A 111 -15.18 43.02 -8.70
C GLN A 111 -16.04 41.77 -8.45
N THR A 112 -15.95 41.16 -7.27
CA THR A 112 -16.84 40.07 -6.84
C THR A 112 -18.12 40.57 -6.14
N GLY A 113 -18.31 41.88 -6.01
CA GLY A 113 -19.48 42.48 -5.37
C GLY A 113 -19.52 42.34 -3.84
N ARG A 114 -18.40 41.96 -3.22
CA ARG A 114 -18.27 41.92 -1.75
C ARG A 114 -18.04 43.31 -1.16
N LEU A 115 -17.49 44.24 -1.94
CA LEU A 115 -17.34 45.65 -1.59
C LEU A 115 -17.99 46.53 -2.66
N THR A 116 -19.01 47.29 -2.28
CA THR A 116 -19.72 48.19 -3.22
C THR A 116 -19.07 49.56 -3.21
N VAL A 117 -18.61 50.00 -4.39
CA VAL A 117 -17.95 51.30 -4.59
C VAL A 117 -18.46 51.91 -5.89
N PRO A 118 -18.56 53.25 -6.03
CA PRO A 118 -18.88 53.88 -7.30
C PRO A 118 -17.96 53.41 -8.45
N PRO A 119 -18.48 53.20 -9.69
CA PRO A 119 -17.72 52.59 -10.79
C PRO A 119 -16.39 53.27 -11.10
N ILE A 120 -16.34 54.60 -11.02
CA ILE A 120 -15.11 55.38 -11.26
C ILE A 120 -13.97 54.96 -10.33
N PHE A 121 -14.26 54.72 -9.06
CA PHE A 121 -13.25 54.28 -8.09
C PHE A 121 -12.92 52.79 -8.26
N ALA A 122 -13.87 51.97 -8.73
CA ALA A 122 -13.61 50.56 -9.03
C ALA A 122 -12.59 50.42 -10.17
N ASP A 123 -12.73 51.20 -11.23
CA ASP A 123 -11.80 51.21 -12.37
C ASP A 123 -10.43 51.73 -11.96
N GLN A 124 -10.38 52.85 -11.22
CA GLN A 124 -9.12 53.41 -10.71
C GLN A 124 -8.37 52.45 -9.77
N GLN A 125 -9.09 51.74 -8.90
CA GLN A 125 -8.50 50.75 -8.00
C GLN A 125 -7.92 49.55 -8.78
N LEU A 126 -8.62 49.10 -9.83
CA LEU A 126 -8.14 48.00 -10.67
C LEU A 126 -6.87 48.41 -11.43
N GLU A 127 -6.86 49.60 -12.01
CA GLU A 127 -5.71 50.13 -12.74
C GLU A 127 -4.48 50.32 -11.83
N ASP A 128 -4.67 50.87 -10.61
CA ASP A 128 -3.59 50.98 -9.64
C ASP A 128 -3.05 49.62 -9.19
N THR A 129 -3.94 48.64 -9.01
CA THR A 129 -3.58 47.27 -8.66
C THR A 129 -2.73 46.64 -9.76
N LEU A 130 -3.11 46.80 -11.03
CA LEU A 130 -2.34 46.27 -12.16
C LEU A 130 -0.96 46.91 -12.25
N ARG A 131 -0.86 48.24 -12.09
CA ARG A 131 0.43 48.93 -12.04
C ARG A 131 1.32 48.42 -10.90
N ALA A 132 0.74 48.13 -9.73
CA ALA A 132 1.50 47.57 -8.60
C ALA A 132 1.96 46.13 -8.87
N VAL A 133 1.08 45.30 -9.46
CA VAL A 133 1.33 43.90 -9.79
C VAL A 133 2.42 43.76 -10.86
N ASP A 134 2.44 44.62 -11.88
CA ASP A 134 3.45 44.58 -12.96
C ASP A 134 4.86 44.90 -12.48
N ASN A 135 5.00 45.60 -11.35
CA ASN A 135 6.28 45.90 -10.73
C ASN A 135 6.81 44.77 -9.82
N VAL A 136 6.07 43.66 -9.69
CA VAL A 136 6.48 42.54 -8.83
C VAL A 136 7.51 41.65 -9.51
N ASP A 137 8.74 41.68 -8.99
CA ASP A 137 9.73 40.64 -9.28
C ASP A 137 9.41 39.34 -8.51
N THR A 138 8.66 38.46 -9.17
CA THR A 138 8.27 37.16 -8.61
C THR A 138 9.49 36.25 -8.36
N GLY A 139 10.55 36.39 -9.17
CA GLY A 139 11.76 35.57 -9.08
C GLY A 139 12.52 35.82 -7.79
N ALA A 140 12.79 37.09 -7.50
CA ALA A 140 13.50 37.52 -6.31
C ALA A 140 12.66 37.40 -5.03
N GLN A 141 11.38 37.77 -5.09
CA GLN A 141 10.53 37.86 -3.89
C GLN A 141 9.89 36.51 -3.50
N PHE A 142 9.81 35.55 -4.42
CA PHE A 142 9.24 34.23 -4.14
C PHE A 142 10.00 33.10 -4.88
N PRO A 143 11.28 32.86 -4.54
CA PRO A 143 12.09 31.82 -5.17
C PRO A 143 11.56 30.41 -4.88
N PHE A 144 12.02 29.43 -5.66
CA PHE A 144 11.76 28.03 -5.35
C PHE A 144 12.59 27.60 -4.13
N LYS A 145 11.94 27.00 -3.14
CA LYS A 145 12.61 26.53 -1.91
C LYS A 145 12.84 25.03 -2.00
N LEU A 146 14.09 24.66 -2.33
CA LEU A 146 14.53 23.28 -2.36
C LEU A 146 15.29 22.97 -1.06
N ASN A 147 14.68 22.17 -0.18
CA ASN A 147 15.33 21.74 1.06
C ASN A 147 16.20 20.52 0.77
N TRP A 148 17.48 20.74 0.50
CA TRP A 148 18.42 19.65 0.16
C TRP A 148 18.52 18.56 1.24
N GLN A 149 18.26 18.89 2.50
CA GLN A 149 18.20 17.93 3.61
C GLN A 149 17.11 16.89 3.41
N ASP A 150 15.91 17.30 2.95
CA ASP A 150 14.79 16.38 2.71
C ASP A 150 15.16 15.37 1.60
N PHE A 151 15.85 15.83 0.55
CA PHE A 151 16.34 14.98 -0.54
C PHE A 151 17.50 14.08 -0.12
N ALA A 152 18.41 14.57 0.73
CA ALA A 152 19.50 13.76 1.27
C ALA A 152 18.98 12.62 2.15
N MET A 153 17.96 12.90 2.99
CA MET A 153 17.29 11.85 3.79
C MET A 153 16.58 10.85 2.90
N LEU A 154 15.87 11.32 1.87
CA LEU A 154 15.21 10.44 0.89
C LEU A 154 16.22 9.52 0.19
N LEU A 155 17.35 10.08 -0.26
CA LEU A 155 18.43 9.31 -0.88
C LEU A 155 19.03 8.31 0.11
N GLY A 156 19.21 8.69 1.38
CA GLY A 156 19.67 7.81 2.44
C GLY A 156 18.72 6.63 2.67
N ALA A 157 17.41 6.88 2.76
CA ALA A 157 16.39 5.85 2.92
C ALA A 157 16.34 4.90 1.72
N ALA A 158 16.38 5.45 0.49
CA ALA A 158 16.44 4.65 -0.73
C ALA A 158 17.70 3.78 -0.76
N THR A 159 18.87 4.35 -0.43
CA THR A 159 20.14 3.61 -0.37
C THR A 159 20.09 2.49 0.66
N LEU A 160 19.53 2.76 1.85
CA LEU A 160 19.36 1.76 2.90
C LEU A 160 18.47 0.60 2.44
N LEU A 161 17.36 0.89 1.77
CA LEU A 161 16.49 -0.14 1.19
C LEU A 161 17.17 -0.93 0.06
N THR A 162 17.94 -0.27 -0.80
CA THR A 162 18.71 -0.94 -1.86
C THR A 162 19.76 -1.88 -1.26
N VAL A 163 20.51 -1.43 -0.25
CA VAL A 163 21.43 -2.30 0.49
C VAL A 163 20.67 -3.42 1.19
N ALA A 164 19.48 -3.14 1.72
CA ALA A 164 18.67 -4.14 2.39
C ALA A 164 18.24 -5.28 1.45
N TYR A 165 17.93 -4.93 0.20
CA TYR A 165 17.54 -5.84 -0.87
C TYR A 165 18.72 -6.65 -1.43
N ILE A 166 19.88 -6.03 -1.64
CA ILE A 166 21.07 -6.71 -2.18
C ILE A 166 21.67 -7.70 -1.18
N LEU A 167 21.62 -7.38 0.12
CA LEU A 167 22.18 -8.26 1.13
C LEU A 167 21.27 -9.50 1.29
N PRO A 168 21.82 -10.73 1.16
CA PRO A 168 21.02 -11.94 1.25
C PRO A 168 20.33 -12.01 2.61
N ASN A 169 19.01 -12.20 2.60
CA ASN A 169 18.24 -12.37 3.83
C ASN A 169 18.40 -13.81 4.32
N PRO A 170 19.01 -14.05 5.51
CA PRO A 170 19.26 -15.40 6.02
C PRO A 170 17.99 -16.21 6.30
N GLN A 171 16.82 -15.57 6.23
CA GLN A 171 15.53 -16.17 6.52
C GLN A 171 14.80 -16.65 5.26
N ILE A 172 15.28 -16.31 4.06
CA ILE A 172 14.68 -16.77 2.79
C ILE A 172 14.68 -18.31 2.68
N PRO A 173 15.78 -19.04 2.96
CA PRO A 173 15.76 -20.50 2.87
C PRO A 173 14.74 -21.13 3.83
N LYS A 174 14.64 -20.58 5.05
CA LYS A 174 13.67 -21.04 6.06
C LYS A 174 12.23 -20.76 5.63
N LEU A 175 11.97 -19.61 5.01
CA LEU A 175 10.68 -19.28 4.42
C LEU A 175 10.29 -20.24 3.31
N MET A 176 11.23 -20.57 2.40
CA MET A 176 10.96 -21.51 1.31
C MET A 176 10.67 -22.90 1.82
N GLN A 177 11.44 -23.39 2.79
CA GLN A 177 11.20 -24.69 3.43
C GLN A 177 9.83 -24.73 4.12
N GLN A 178 9.48 -23.69 4.89
CA GLN A 178 8.17 -23.60 5.53
C GLN A 178 7.02 -23.62 4.53
N ARG A 179 7.14 -22.89 3.42
CA ARG A 179 6.11 -22.90 2.36
C ARG A 179 5.98 -24.25 1.69
N ALA A 180 7.10 -24.92 1.39
CA ALA A 180 7.07 -26.27 0.80
C ALA A 180 6.35 -27.27 1.71
N ILE A 181 6.62 -27.21 3.02
CA ILE A 181 5.93 -28.03 4.02
C ILE A 181 4.43 -27.72 4.03
N THR A 182 4.05 -26.44 4.13
CA THR A 182 2.62 -26.05 4.12
C THR A 182 1.90 -26.48 2.84
N GLU A 183 2.53 -26.29 1.67
CA GLU A 183 1.98 -26.70 0.38
C GLU A 183 1.81 -28.22 0.30
N SER A 184 2.79 -29.00 0.80
CA SER A 184 2.67 -30.46 0.86
C SER A 184 1.56 -30.93 1.81
N ILE A 185 1.36 -30.26 2.95
CA ILE A 185 0.27 -30.57 3.87
C ILE A 185 -1.09 -30.24 3.23
N GLU A 186 -1.21 -29.09 2.55
CA GLU A 186 -2.43 -28.72 1.82
C GLU A 186 -2.75 -29.72 0.69
N GLU A 187 -1.75 -30.20 -0.04
CA GLU A 187 -1.93 -31.24 -1.06
C GLU A 187 -2.46 -32.54 -0.44
N GLN A 188 -1.92 -32.95 0.71
CA GLN A 188 -2.34 -34.18 1.38
C GLN A 188 -3.72 -34.09 2.02
N ILE A 189 -4.09 -32.92 2.56
CA ILE A 189 -5.47 -32.65 2.95
C ILE A 189 -6.40 -32.86 1.75
N GLY A 190 -6.04 -32.32 0.57
CA GLY A 190 -6.82 -32.52 -0.65
C GLY A 190 -6.96 -33.98 -1.08
N VAL A 191 -5.89 -34.79 -0.95
CA VAL A 191 -5.95 -36.25 -1.24
C VAL A 191 -6.89 -36.96 -0.26
N LEU A 192 -6.80 -36.64 1.03
CA LEU A 192 -7.65 -37.23 2.08
C LEU A 192 -9.12 -36.84 1.91
N GLU A 193 -9.42 -35.60 1.53
CA GLU A 193 -10.79 -35.13 1.24
C GLU A 193 -11.40 -35.88 0.05
N VAL A 194 -10.62 -36.12 -1.01
CA VAL A 194 -11.07 -36.92 -2.16
C VAL A 194 -11.32 -38.36 -1.75
N LEU A 195 -10.44 -38.95 -0.93
CA LEU A 195 -10.61 -40.31 -0.43
C LEU A 195 -11.86 -40.44 0.45
N GLU A 196 -12.12 -39.47 1.33
CA GLU A 196 -13.37 -39.37 2.10
C GLU A 196 -14.60 -39.34 1.18
N GLU A 197 -14.59 -38.52 0.12
CA GLU A 197 -15.69 -38.44 -0.84
C GLU A 197 -15.90 -39.75 -1.62
N GLU A 198 -14.81 -40.44 -2.00
CA GLU A 198 -14.86 -41.74 -2.66
C GLU A 198 -15.47 -42.81 -1.76
N ILE A 199 -15.08 -42.87 -0.48
CA ILE A 199 -15.64 -43.82 0.50
C ILE A 199 -17.13 -43.56 0.71
N LEU A 200 -17.53 -42.29 0.88
CA LEU A 200 -18.93 -41.91 1.09
C LEU A 200 -19.81 -42.29 -0.11
N ASN A 201 -19.33 -42.07 -1.33
CA ASN A 201 -20.06 -42.32 -2.57
C ASN A 201 -19.98 -43.78 -3.05
N ASN A 202 -19.15 -44.62 -2.45
CA ASN A 202 -19.02 -46.02 -2.86
C ASN A 202 -20.28 -46.83 -2.49
N PRO A 203 -21.01 -47.39 -3.47
CA PRO A 203 -22.21 -48.20 -3.19
C PRO A 203 -21.89 -49.63 -2.76
N GLU A 204 -20.63 -50.06 -2.83
CA GLU A 204 -20.19 -51.43 -2.46
C GLU A 204 -19.90 -51.58 -0.98
N LEU A 205 -19.72 -50.47 -0.26
CA LEU A 205 -19.46 -50.45 1.19
C LEU A 205 -20.77 -50.31 1.98
N THR A 206 -20.87 -51.07 3.06
CA THR A 206 -21.92 -50.91 4.08
C THR A 206 -21.71 -49.64 4.89
N ASP A 207 -22.77 -49.16 5.56
CA ASP A 207 -22.68 -47.94 6.38
C ASP A 207 -21.67 -48.12 7.53
N GLU A 208 -21.58 -49.32 8.10
CA GLU A 208 -20.59 -49.67 9.12
C GLU A 208 -19.15 -49.66 8.60
N GLU A 209 -18.91 -50.17 7.38
CA GLU A 209 -17.59 -50.16 6.75
C GLU A 209 -17.16 -48.74 6.36
N LYS A 210 -18.10 -47.90 5.92
CA LYS A 210 -17.83 -46.48 5.64
C LYS A 210 -17.40 -45.74 6.88
N GLU A 211 -18.14 -45.89 7.98
CA GLU A 211 -17.81 -45.22 9.24
C GLU A 211 -16.42 -45.63 9.74
N ALA A 212 -16.09 -46.93 9.67
CA ALA A 212 -14.80 -47.45 10.10
C ALA A 212 -13.62 -46.88 9.28
N LEU A 213 -13.79 -46.68 7.97
CA LEU A 213 -12.75 -46.12 7.10
C LEU A 213 -12.67 -44.58 7.21
N LEU A 214 -13.77 -43.92 7.53
CA LEU A 214 -13.82 -42.46 7.65
C LEU A 214 -13.22 -41.95 8.96
N GLU A 215 -13.34 -42.69 10.06
CA GLU A 215 -12.83 -42.25 11.38
C GLU A 215 -11.33 -41.89 11.35
N PRO A 216 -10.40 -42.74 10.82
CA PRO A 216 -8.98 -42.39 10.74
C PRO A 216 -8.70 -41.21 9.79
N ILE A 217 -9.43 -41.11 8.68
CA ILE A 217 -9.27 -40.05 7.68
C ILE A 217 -9.71 -38.71 8.25
N GLN A 218 -10.87 -38.64 8.90
CA GLN A 218 -11.38 -37.42 9.52
C GLN A 218 -10.51 -36.97 10.69
N SER A 219 -9.95 -37.92 11.45
CA SER A 219 -8.97 -37.62 12.49
C SER A 219 -7.72 -36.94 11.91
N ALA A 220 -7.12 -37.55 10.88
CA ALA A 220 -5.96 -36.96 10.18
C ALA A 220 -6.28 -35.59 9.56
N LEU A 221 -7.43 -35.44 8.89
CA LEU A 221 -7.88 -34.15 8.35
C LEU A 221 -8.03 -33.09 9.46
N SER A 222 -8.56 -33.48 10.62
CA SER A 222 -8.71 -32.58 11.76
C SER A 222 -7.37 -32.12 12.31
N GLU A 223 -6.39 -33.02 12.42
CA GLU A 223 -5.05 -32.71 12.89
C GLU A 223 -4.24 -31.88 11.88
N LEU A 224 -4.21 -32.28 10.62
CA LEU A 224 -3.53 -31.55 9.54
C LEU A 224 -4.13 -30.16 9.30
N GLY A 225 -5.44 -29.99 9.55
CA GLY A 225 -6.13 -28.70 9.48
C GLY A 225 -5.80 -27.74 10.63
N GLN A 226 -5.05 -28.16 11.66
CA GLN A 226 -4.71 -27.28 12.77
C GLN A 226 -3.71 -26.18 12.36
N PRO A 227 -3.94 -24.92 12.78
CA PRO A 227 -3.05 -23.82 12.40
C PRO A 227 -1.68 -23.98 13.05
N GLY A 228 -0.65 -24.17 12.21
CA GLY A 228 0.74 -24.23 12.64
C GLY A 228 1.25 -25.61 13.06
N ILE A 229 0.60 -26.69 12.59
CA ILE A 229 1.12 -28.05 12.73
C ILE A 229 2.55 -28.15 12.17
N SER A 230 3.44 -28.81 12.91
CA SER A 230 4.81 -29.06 12.46
C SER A 230 4.87 -30.20 11.43
N GLN A 231 5.97 -30.29 10.68
CA GLN A 231 6.15 -31.39 9.71
C GLN A 231 6.15 -32.75 10.44
N GLU A 232 6.80 -32.82 11.60
CA GLU A 232 6.86 -34.04 12.40
C GLU A 232 5.48 -34.46 12.93
N GLU A 233 4.67 -33.51 13.37
CA GLU A 233 3.28 -33.77 13.78
C GLU A 233 2.43 -34.20 12.58
N ALA A 234 2.54 -33.52 11.43
CA ALA A 234 1.80 -33.89 10.22
C ALA A 234 2.13 -35.32 9.74
N VAL A 235 3.42 -35.69 9.69
CA VAL A 235 3.86 -37.06 9.35
C VAL A 235 3.34 -38.08 10.36
N ALA A 236 3.31 -37.74 11.66
CA ALA A 236 2.78 -38.62 12.69
C ALA A 236 1.29 -38.88 12.50
N SER A 237 0.48 -37.84 12.29
CA SER A 237 -0.97 -37.95 12.03
C SER A 237 -1.27 -38.83 10.82
N LEU A 238 -0.51 -38.65 9.73
CA LEU A 238 -0.66 -39.47 8.53
C LEU A 238 -0.26 -40.93 8.75
N SER A 239 0.83 -41.17 9.48
CA SER A 239 1.31 -42.52 9.79
C SER A 239 0.35 -43.27 10.73
N GLU A 240 -0.29 -42.56 11.67
CA GLU A 240 -1.29 -43.10 12.58
C GLU A 240 -2.56 -43.50 11.81
N ALA A 241 -3.08 -42.60 10.95
CA ALA A 241 -4.22 -42.93 10.10
C ALA A 241 -3.94 -44.09 9.14
N GLU A 242 -2.74 -44.15 8.56
CA GLU A 242 -2.31 -45.27 7.70
C GLU A 242 -2.29 -46.60 8.49
N ALA A 243 -1.77 -46.58 9.72
CA ALA A 243 -1.70 -47.76 10.57
C ALA A 243 -3.10 -48.28 10.95
N GLU A 244 -4.03 -47.37 11.27
CA GLU A 244 -5.42 -47.72 11.57
C GLU A 244 -6.13 -48.30 10.34
N LEU A 245 -5.94 -47.70 9.17
CA LEU A 245 -6.54 -48.19 7.92
C LEU A 245 -5.97 -49.55 7.50
N ARG A 246 -4.69 -49.82 7.75
CA ARG A 246 -4.07 -51.13 7.47
C ARG A 246 -4.66 -52.24 8.35
N VAL A 247 -4.94 -51.95 9.62
CA VAL A 247 -5.61 -52.90 10.52
C VAL A 247 -7.01 -53.21 10.00
N LEU A 248 -7.74 -52.20 9.52
CA LEU A 248 -9.08 -52.38 8.94
C LEU A 248 -9.05 -53.16 7.61
N GLU A 249 -8.02 -52.95 6.78
CA GLU A 249 -7.81 -53.70 5.54
C GLU A 249 -7.51 -55.18 5.80
N GLU A 250 -6.69 -55.50 6.82
CA GLU A 250 -6.41 -56.88 7.23
C GLU A 250 -7.66 -57.59 7.79
N GLU A 251 -8.57 -56.87 8.42
CA GLU A 251 -9.81 -57.41 9.00
C GLU A 251 -10.96 -57.53 7.99
N ASN A 252 -11.09 -56.59 7.05
CA ASN A 252 -12.29 -56.44 6.20
C ASN A 252 -12.02 -56.52 4.68
N ALA A 253 -10.77 -56.72 4.24
CA ALA A 253 -10.37 -56.88 2.83
C ALA A 253 -10.75 -55.71 1.90
N VAL A 254 -10.80 -54.47 2.43
CA VAL A 254 -11.00 -53.24 1.65
C VAL A 254 -9.64 -52.56 1.39
N PRO A 255 -9.19 -52.41 0.14
CA PRO A 255 -7.89 -51.83 -0.16
C PRO A 255 -7.92 -50.30 -0.03
N ALA A 256 -7.37 -49.78 1.07
CA ALA A 256 -7.29 -48.34 1.34
C ALA A 256 -5.89 -47.87 1.78
N GLY A 257 -5.02 -48.79 2.25
CA GLY A 257 -3.71 -48.42 2.80
C GLY A 257 -2.70 -47.90 1.77
N ASP A 258 -2.81 -48.30 0.51
CA ASP A 258 -1.81 -47.97 -0.53
C ASP A 258 -1.77 -46.46 -0.90
N ILE A 259 -2.90 -45.75 -0.83
CA ILE A 259 -3.01 -44.33 -1.20
C ILE A 259 -2.30 -43.44 -0.16
N LEU A 260 -2.32 -43.84 1.12
CA LEU A 260 -1.73 -43.05 2.20
C LEU A 260 -0.22 -43.24 2.35
N ASN A 261 0.28 -44.41 1.98
CA ASN A 261 1.71 -44.70 2.02
C ASN A 261 2.49 -43.82 1.00
N GLU A 262 1.90 -43.55 -0.17
CA GLU A 262 2.46 -42.62 -1.15
C GLU A 262 2.45 -41.16 -0.63
N ALA A 263 1.39 -40.78 0.10
CA ALA A 263 1.30 -39.48 0.74
C ALA A 263 2.36 -39.34 1.86
N GLY A 264 2.41 -40.25 2.84
CA GLY A 264 3.35 -40.19 3.97
C GLY A 264 4.82 -40.20 3.56
N SER A 265 5.18 -40.98 2.53
CA SER A 265 6.55 -41.00 1.99
C SER A 265 6.96 -39.72 1.29
N SER A 266 6.04 -39.08 0.54
CA SER A 266 6.32 -37.79 -0.14
C SER A 266 6.60 -36.63 0.84
N LEU A 267 5.98 -36.64 2.02
CA LEU A 267 6.22 -35.61 3.05
C LEU A 267 7.54 -35.84 3.81
N ALA A 268 7.97 -37.09 3.94
CA ALA A 268 9.21 -37.50 4.60
C ALA A 268 10.47 -37.24 3.74
N ASP A 269 10.34 -37.32 2.40
CA ASP A 269 11.46 -37.15 1.46
C ASP A 269 11.88 -35.68 1.24
N ASN A 270 11.07 -34.70 1.65
CA ASN A 270 11.37 -33.25 1.52
C ASN A 270 12.34 -32.71 2.59
N GLN A 271 13.32 -33.52 3.04
CA GLN A 271 14.34 -33.20 4.06
C GLN A 271 15.62 -32.53 3.50
#